data_AF-A0A3R7BX90-F1
#
_entry.id   AF-A0A3R7BX90-F1
#
_cell.length_a   1.000
_cell.length_b   1.000
_cell.length_c   1.000
_cell.angle_alpha   90.00
_cell.angle_beta   90.00
_cell.angle_gamma   90.00
#
_symmetry.space_group_name_H-M   'P 1'
#
loop_
_entity.id
_entity.type
_entity.pdbx_description
1 polymer ?
#
loop_
_entity_poly.entity_id
_entity_poly.type
_entity_poly.pdbx_seq_one_letter_code
_entity_poly.pdbx_strand_id
1 'polypeptide(L)'
;MNSPGKSDMAQAEHIHSSNRGKLGEILIDLGYITQPQLDEALEYQQEKGGRLGWILACLGYVNRLELYGGLAERYDLPFETNTAYMKQNLDTKLIAEVTHEEIMRYQAIPFSRNDNALSILTAEPKTEATLLFFQDRFGVDTLKEIVITDLDLTRMSEELYRGSIRDKSVHGLFYRNPDESAYKVLSRPQWMGLLLSLCISLLWLYYRATSFIISLFVFIQVYFAVAIFFRLIVSIWGFGSKLEEPVTEEELNDLDPKTLPVYTILLPVYKETELIGTLIKAINKLDYPEDKLDV
;
A
#
# COMPACT_ATOMS: atom_id res chain seq x y z
N MET A 1 -18.79 64.20 18.16
CA MET A 1 -19.38 63.30 19.19
C MET A 1 -20.65 62.75 18.58
N ASN A 2 -20.81 61.49 18.16
CA ASN A 2 -20.19 60.23 18.57
C ASN A 2 -20.06 59.32 17.33
N SER A 3 -18.91 58.64 17.20
CA SER A 3 -18.56 57.73 16.10
C SER A 3 -19.45 56.48 16.03
N PRO A 4 -19.73 55.94 14.83
CA PRO A 4 -20.19 54.58 14.67
C PRO A 4 -19.06 53.59 14.98
N GLY A 5 -19.44 52.47 15.60
CA GLY A 5 -18.58 51.53 16.32
C GLY A 5 -17.65 50.68 15.47
N LYS A 6 -16.53 50.31 16.09
CA LYS A 6 -15.45 49.46 15.59
C LYS A 6 -15.83 47.96 15.47
N SER A 7 -17.09 47.62 15.22
CA SER A 7 -17.55 46.22 15.10
C SER A 7 -17.59 45.67 13.68
N ASP A 8 -17.52 46.54 12.66
CA ASP A 8 -17.78 46.15 11.26
C ASP A 8 -16.50 46.07 10.41
N MET A 9 -15.31 46.21 11.02
CA MET A 9 -14.00 46.23 10.33
C MET A 9 -13.06 45.08 10.71
N ALA A 10 -13.54 44.04 11.41
CA ALA A 10 -12.68 42.95 11.90
C ALA A 10 -13.01 41.55 11.32
N GLN A 11 -13.87 41.45 10.28
CA GLN A 11 -14.29 40.17 9.71
C GLN A 11 -14.04 40.00 8.21
N ALA A 12 -13.13 40.78 7.60
CA ALA A 12 -12.94 40.73 6.14
C ALA A 12 -11.49 40.51 5.67
N GLU A 13 -10.58 39.98 6.51
CA GLU A 13 -9.14 40.01 6.15
C GLU A 13 -8.31 38.73 6.36
N HIS A 14 -8.90 37.55 6.55
CA HIS A 14 -8.13 36.31 6.53
C HIS A 14 -8.73 35.25 5.60
N ILE A 15 -7.89 34.77 4.68
CA ILE A 15 -8.10 33.82 3.57
C ILE A 15 -8.33 34.50 2.20
N HIS A 16 -7.36 35.32 1.77
CA HIS A 16 -7.05 35.41 0.35
C HIS A 16 -5.90 34.43 0.06
N SER A 17 -6.23 33.20 -0.32
CA SER A 17 -5.28 32.34 -1.01
C SER A 17 -4.95 33.02 -2.35
N SER A 18 -3.75 33.58 -2.47
CA SER A 18 -3.19 33.99 -3.75
C SER A 18 -2.97 32.73 -4.61
N ASN A 19 -4.02 32.25 -5.26
CA ASN A 19 -3.95 31.16 -6.24
C ASN A 19 -3.30 31.76 -7.49
N ARG A 20 -1.97 31.66 -7.60
CA ARG A 20 -1.26 32.08 -8.82
C ARG A 20 -1.66 31.11 -9.92
N GLY A 21 -2.59 31.50 -10.81
CA GLY A 21 -2.88 30.81 -12.06
C GLY A 21 -3.31 29.34 -11.97
N LYS A 22 -3.48 28.71 -13.15
CA LYS A 22 -3.65 27.26 -13.27
C LYS A 22 -2.28 26.59 -13.26
N LEU A 23 -2.18 25.36 -12.74
CA LEU A 23 -0.91 24.61 -12.68
C LEU A 23 -0.19 24.54 -14.03
N GLY A 24 -0.92 24.30 -15.13
CA GLY A 24 -0.33 24.24 -16.47
C GLY A 24 0.33 25.55 -16.90
N GLU A 25 -0.28 26.70 -16.61
CA GLU A 25 0.27 28.02 -16.93
C GLU A 25 1.55 28.27 -16.14
N ILE A 26 1.58 27.90 -14.86
CA ILE A 26 2.76 28.04 -14.00
C ILE A 26 3.91 27.18 -14.51
N LEU A 27 3.63 25.94 -14.95
CA LEU A 27 4.65 25.05 -15.49
C LEU A 27 5.20 25.58 -16.83
N ILE A 28 4.40 26.31 -17.62
CA ILE A 28 4.86 27.03 -18.81
C ILE A 28 5.73 28.23 -18.42
N ASP A 29 5.29 29.03 -17.45
CA ASP A 29 6.02 30.22 -16.97
C ASP A 29 7.39 29.84 -16.37
N LEU A 30 7.46 28.70 -15.70
CA LEU A 30 8.71 28.11 -15.19
C LEU A 30 9.57 27.46 -16.28
N GLY A 31 9.04 27.31 -17.50
CA GLY A 31 9.75 26.73 -18.64
C GLY A 31 9.87 25.20 -18.61
N TYR A 32 9.07 24.52 -17.79
CA TYR A 32 9.10 23.05 -17.68
C TYR A 32 8.30 22.37 -18.79
N ILE A 33 7.23 23.01 -19.27
CA ILE A 33 6.44 22.50 -20.40
C ILE A 33 6.18 23.61 -21.43
N THR A 34 5.79 23.19 -22.62
CA THR A 34 5.38 24.07 -23.71
C THR A 34 3.85 24.10 -23.85
N GLN A 35 3.30 25.13 -24.50
CA GLN A 35 1.85 25.21 -24.76
C GLN A 35 1.31 23.96 -25.50
N PRO A 36 1.96 23.43 -26.56
CA PRO A 36 1.48 22.22 -27.21
C PRO A 36 1.43 20.98 -26.29
N GLN A 37 2.41 20.82 -25.39
CA GLN A 37 2.42 19.74 -24.41
C GLN A 37 1.30 19.88 -23.36
N LEU A 38 0.99 21.12 -22.96
CA LEU A 38 -0.15 21.38 -22.08
C LEU A 38 -1.47 21.07 -22.78
N ASP A 39 -1.61 21.46 -24.04
CA ASP A 39 -2.83 21.21 -24.82
C ASP A 39 -3.07 19.70 -24.99
N GLU A 40 -2.03 18.93 -25.33
CA GLU A 40 -2.09 17.46 -25.42
C GLU A 40 -2.51 16.82 -24.08
N ALA A 41 -1.93 17.27 -22.96
CA ALA A 41 -2.29 16.76 -21.64
C ALA A 41 -3.72 17.14 -21.22
N LEU A 42 -4.22 18.31 -21.62
CA LEU A 42 -5.60 18.74 -21.37
C LEU A 42 -6.60 17.95 -22.21
N GLU A 43 -6.27 17.64 -23.47
CA GLU A 43 -7.08 16.77 -24.33
C GLU A 43 -7.19 15.37 -23.71
N TYR A 44 -6.07 14.81 -23.26
CA TYR A 44 -6.05 13.54 -22.53
C TYR A 44 -6.90 13.60 -21.25
N GLN A 45 -6.81 14.69 -20.48
CA GLN A 45 -7.61 14.89 -19.26
C GLN A 45 -9.11 14.99 -19.55
N GLN A 46 -9.50 15.61 -20.67
CA GLN A 46 -10.91 15.71 -21.06
C GLN A 46 -11.48 14.36 -21.48
N GLU A 47 -10.70 13.54 -22.18
CA GLU A 47 -11.14 12.22 -22.64
C GLU A 47 -11.18 11.19 -21.49
N LYS A 48 -10.15 11.17 -20.64
CA LYS A 48 -9.94 10.09 -19.65
C LYS A 48 -10.07 10.53 -18.19
N GLY A 49 -10.24 11.83 -17.93
CA GLY A 49 -10.26 12.39 -16.57
C GLY A 49 -8.88 12.41 -15.92
N GLY A 50 -8.85 12.48 -14.58
CA GLY A 50 -7.62 12.43 -13.80
C GLY A 50 -7.02 13.80 -13.45
N ARG A 51 -5.84 13.78 -12.79
CA ARG A 51 -5.12 14.98 -12.35
C ARG A 51 -4.12 15.42 -13.42
N LEU A 52 -4.27 16.66 -13.92
CA LEU A 52 -3.41 17.22 -14.97
C LEU A 52 -1.91 17.04 -14.71
N GLY A 53 -1.45 17.32 -13.49
CA GLY A 53 -0.04 17.16 -13.13
C GLY A 53 0.48 15.73 -13.26
N TRP A 54 -0.36 14.74 -12.94
CA TRP A 54 -0.01 13.33 -13.11
C TRP A 54 0.02 12.92 -14.58
N ILE A 55 -0.92 13.42 -15.38
CA ILE A 55 -0.95 13.19 -16.83
C ILE A 55 0.32 13.75 -17.48
N LEU A 56 0.71 14.98 -17.15
CA LEU A 56 1.95 15.59 -17.63
C LEU A 56 3.18 14.77 -17.26
N ALA A 57 3.20 14.18 -16.06
CA ALA A 57 4.29 13.30 -15.63
C ALA A 57 4.29 11.94 -16.37
N CYS A 58 3.12 11.33 -16.58
CA CYS A 58 2.98 10.08 -17.33
C CYS A 58 3.37 10.22 -18.81
N LEU A 59 3.05 11.36 -19.43
CA LEU A 59 3.49 11.71 -20.78
C LEU A 59 4.98 12.08 -20.86
N GLY A 60 5.66 12.17 -19.71
CA GLY A 60 7.08 12.46 -19.63
C GLY A 60 7.45 13.93 -19.86
N TYR A 61 6.49 14.85 -19.78
CA TYR A 61 6.72 16.28 -19.99
C TYR A 61 7.24 17.00 -18.76
N VAL A 62 6.91 16.51 -17.56
CA VAL A 62 7.46 16.99 -16.30
C VAL A 62 8.00 15.84 -15.48
N ASN A 63 9.14 16.06 -14.84
CA ASN A 63 9.57 15.18 -13.77
C ASN A 63 8.90 15.54 -12.43
N ARG A 64 9.11 14.69 -11.43
CA ARG A 64 8.50 14.85 -10.11
C ARG A 64 8.92 16.17 -9.43
N LEU A 65 10.19 16.53 -9.49
CA LEU A 65 10.69 17.75 -8.85
C LEU A 65 10.07 19.01 -9.47
N GLU A 66 9.96 19.04 -10.80
CA GLU A 66 9.33 20.13 -11.55
C GLU A 66 7.84 20.26 -11.22
N LEU A 67 7.12 19.13 -11.16
CA LEU A 67 5.70 19.12 -10.82
C LEU A 67 5.44 19.66 -9.40
N TYR A 68 6.16 19.16 -8.40
CA TYR A 68 5.96 19.60 -7.01
C TYR A 68 6.52 21.02 -6.77
N GLY A 69 7.58 21.41 -7.47
CA GLY A 69 8.05 22.80 -7.49
C GLY A 69 6.99 23.76 -8.05
N GLY A 70 6.34 23.41 -9.16
CA GLY A 70 5.22 24.18 -9.72
C GLY A 70 4.00 24.25 -8.79
N LEU A 71 3.69 23.17 -8.08
CA LEU A 71 2.64 23.17 -7.05
C LEU A 71 2.98 24.09 -5.88
N ALA A 72 4.24 24.11 -5.44
CA ALA A 72 4.70 24.99 -4.37
C ALA A 72 4.61 26.47 -4.79
N GLU A 73 5.05 26.79 -6.01
CA GLU A 73 4.97 28.13 -6.59
C GLU A 73 3.52 28.62 -6.71
N ARG A 74 2.60 27.72 -7.12
CA ARG A 74 1.17 28.02 -7.23
C ARG A 74 0.54 28.54 -5.94
N TYR A 75 0.92 27.93 -4.84
CA TYR A 75 0.35 28.20 -3.52
C TYR A 75 1.22 29.13 -2.68
N ASP A 76 2.32 29.64 -3.24
CA ASP A 76 3.31 30.46 -2.53
C ASP A 76 3.83 29.76 -1.27
N LEU A 77 4.18 28.47 -1.42
CA LEU A 77 4.65 27.61 -0.34
C LEU A 77 6.13 27.25 -0.54
N PRO A 78 6.89 27.03 0.55
CA PRO A 78 8.25 26.52 0.45
C PRO A 78 8.25 25.09 -0.11
N PHE A 79 9.22 24.78 -0.97
CA PHE A 79 9.48 23.44 -1.49
C PHE A 79 10.79 22.90 -0.93
N GLU A 80 10.75 21.75 -0.27
CA GLU A 80 11.93 21.12 0.34
C GLU A 80 12.23 19.77 -0.34
N THR A 81 13.50 19.55 -0.67
CA THR A 81 13.99 18.34 -1.35
C THR A 81 15.13 17.67 -0.59
N ASN A 82 15.74 18.36 0.37
CA ASN A 82 16.83 17.85 1.17
C ASN A 82 16.30 16.91 2.26
N THR A 83 16.29 15.61 1.93
CA THR A 83 15.85 14.56 2.85
C THR A 83 16.64 14.53 4.15
N ALA A 84 17.94 14.88 4.14
CA ALA A 84 18.76 14.90 5.35
C ALA A 84 18.33 16.04 6.30
N TYR A 85 18.07 17.22 5.76
CA TYR A 85 17.53 18.35 6.52
C TYR A 85 16.17 18.02 7.12
N MET A 86 15.26 17.45 6.31
CA MET A 86 13.93 17.05 6.79
C MET A 86 14.03 16.04 7.95
N LYS A 87 14.88 15.02 7.82
CA LYS A 87 15.04 14.00 8.87
C LYS A 87 15.64 14.57 10.15
N GLN A 88 16.61 15.49 10.05
CA GLN A 88 17.30 16.05 11.22
C GLN A 88 16.41 16.99 12.04
N ASN A 89 15.50 17.71 11.39
CA ASN A 89 14.66 18.73 12.03
C ASN A 89 13.24 18.24 12.37
N LEU A 90 12.94 16.98 12.07
CA LEU A 90 11.66 16.35 12.35
C LEU A 90 11.46 16.14 13.86
N ASP A 91 10.36 16.63 14.42
CA ASP A 91 10.02 16.38 15.81
C ASP A 91 9.38 15.00 16.00
N THR A 92 10.17 14.06 16.53
CA THR A 92 9.74 12.69 16.84
C THR A 92 8.52 12.60 17.77
N LYS A 93 8.24 13.61 18.60
CA LYS A 93 7.06 13.59 19.48
C LYS A 93 5.77 13.72 18.68
N LEU A 94 5.78 14.57 17.64
CA LEU A 94 4.62 14.77 16.77
C LEU A 94 4.33 13.52 15.93
N ILE A 95 5.39 12.82 15.49
CA ILE A 95 5.28 11.56 14.75
C ILE A 95 4.60 10.48 15.60
N ALA A 96 4.83 10.44 16.91
CA ALA A 96 4.19 9.47 17.79
C ALA A 96 2.66 9.69 17.94
N GLU A 97 2.16 10.87 17.60
CA GLU A 97 0.73 11.23 17.69
C GLU A 97 -0.05 10.96 16.39
N VAL A 98 0.63 10.51 15.33
CA VAL A 98 0.02 10.14 14.05
C VAL A 98 0.42 8.74 13.62
N THR A 99 -0.45 8.09 12.86
CA THR A 99 -0.23 6.74 12.34
C THR A 99 0.26 6.77 10.89
N HIS A 100 0.91 5.69 10.45
CA HIS A 100 1.29 5.51 9.05
C HIS A 100 0.08 5.65 8.12
N GLU A 101 -1.07 5.06 8.48
CA GLU A 101 -2.30 5.13 7.71
C GLU A 101 -2.83 6.56 7.56
N GLU A 102 -2.75 7.37 8.62
CA GLU A 102 -3.15 8.79 8.57
C GLU A 102 -2.21 9.60 7.67
N ILE A 103 -0.89 9.37 7.75
CA ILE A 103 0.09 10.05 6.88
C ILE A 103 -0.19 9.73 5.40
N MET A 104 -0.46 8.46 5.09
CA MET A 104 -0.80 8.04 3.71
C MET A 104 -2.15 8.59 3.27
N ARG A 105 -3.15 8.63 4.16
CA ARG A 105 -4.49 9.15 3.83
C ARG A 105 -4.47 10.65 3.57
N TYR A 106 -3.82 11.42 4.44
CA TYR A 106 -3.82 12.88 4.37
C TYR A 106 -2.65 13.45 3.56
N GLN A 107 -1.77 12.59 3.04
CA GLN A 107 -0.59 12.95 2.26
C GLN A 107 0.25 14.04 2.93
N ALA A 108 0.39 13.95 4.26
CA ALA A 108 1.17 14.90 5.05
C ALA A 108 1.79 14.29 6.31
N ILE A 109 2.96 14.81 6.72
CA ILE A 109 3.74 14.41 7.89
C ILE A 109 3.92 15.64 8.79
N PRO A 110 3.63 15.56 10.11
CA PRO A 110 3.90 16.67 11.00
C PRO A 110 5.42 16.88 11.14
N PHE A 111 5.88 18.10 10.92
CA PHE A 111 7.30 18.42 10.79
C PHE A 111 7.90 18.95 12.09
N SER A 112 7.38 20.09 12.53
CA SER A 112 7.86 20.81 13.72
C SER A 112 6.75 21.69 14.28
N ARG A 113 6.78 21.93 15.60
CA ARG A 113 5.79 22.78 16.29
C ARG A 113 6.50 23.94 16.98
N ASN A 114 6.01 25.15 16.75
CA ASN A 114 6.42 26.37 17.44
C ASN A 114 5.19 27.00 18.10
N ASP A 115 5.06 26.83 19.42
CA ASP A 115 3.93 27.29 20.23
C ASP A 115 2.56 26.88 19.63
N ASN A 116 1.91 27.83 18.95
CA ASN A 116 0.58 27.71 18.37
C ASN A 116 0.57 27.49 16.85
N ALA A 117 1.75 27.28 16.25
CA ALA A 117 1.91 26.97 14.84
C ALA A 117 2.54 25.59 14.64
N LEU A 118 1.89 24.77 13.81
CA LEU A 118 2.43 23.48 13.37
C LEU A 118 2.90 23.61 11.92
N SER A 119 4.11 23.14 11.64
CA SER A 119 4.59 22.97 10.28
C SER A 119 4.37 21.52 9.85
N ILE A 120 3.88 21.31 8.62
CA ILE A 120 3.66 19.98 8.04
C ILE A 120 4.38 19.86 6.70
N LEU A 121 4.98 18.71 6.43
CA LEU A 121 5.46 18.34 5.09
C LEU A 121 4.29 17.71 4.34
N THR A 122 3.94 18.18 3.15
CA THR A 122 2.77 17.69 2.39
C THR A 122 3.08 17.47 0.92
N ALA A 123 2.51 16.42 0.34
CA ALA A 123 2.46 16.22 -1.11
C ALA A 123 1.16 16.78 -1.74
N GLU A 124 0.13 17.04 -0.94
CA GLU A 124 -1.14 17.62 -1.40
C GLU A 124 -1.46 18.93 -0.68
N PRO A 125 -0.81 20.05 -1.07
CA PRO A 125 -0.97 21.34 -0.40
C PRO A 125 -2.38 21.90 -0.56
N LYS A 126 -2.81 22.69 0.44
CA LYS A 126 -4.13 23.37 0.51
C LYS A 126 -5.33 22.44 0.48
N THR A 127 -5.16 21.19 0.90
CA THR A 127 -6.26 20.24 1.07
C THR A 127 -6.97 20.48 2.39
N GLU A 128 -8.24 20.92 2.33
CA GLU A 128 -9.05 21.26 3.52
C GLU A 128 -9.10 20.12 4.54
N ALA A 129 -9.33 18.88 4.08
CA ALA A 129 -9.40 17.71 4.95
C ALA A 129 -8.09 17.47 5.74
N THR A 130 -6.94 17.69 5.09
CA THR A 130 -5.62 17.58 5.72
C THR A 130 -5.42 18.69 6.75
N LEU A 131 -5.75 19.93 6.39
CA LEU A 131 -5.59 21.06 7.31
C LEU A 131 -6.43 20.90 8.58
N LEU A 132 -7.71 20.55 8.43
CA LEU A 132 -8.62 20.34 9.56
C LEU A 132 -8.15 19.20 10.46
N PHE A 133 -7.70 18.08 9.88
CA PHE A 133 -7.21 16.94 10.64
C PHE A 133 -6.01 17.32 11.53
N PHE A 134 -5.02 18.02 10.98
CA PHE A 134 -3.84 18.42 11.74
C PHE A 134 -4.11 19.54 12.75
N GLN A 135 -5.04 20.46 12.45
CA GLN A 135 -5.49 21.49 13.42
C GLN A 135 -6.17 20.86 14.63
N ASP A 136 -7.13 19.95 14.40
CA ASP A 136 -7.88 19.28 15.45
C ASP A 136 -6.98 18.36 16.29
N ARG A 137 -6.15 17.53 15.63
CA ARG A 137 -5.24 16.59 16.31
C ARG A 137 -4.26 17.28 17.24
N PHE A 138 -3.64 18.38 16.80
CA PHE A 138 -2.55 19.02 17.53
C PHE A 138 -2.99 20.27 18.31
N GLY A 139 -4.25 20.70 18.17
CA GLY A 139 -4.81 21.88 18.83
C GLY A 139 -4.05 23.14 18.49
N VAL A 140 -3.91 23.43 17.18
CA VAL A 140 -3.13 24.57 16.67
C VAL A 140 -3.99 25.47 15.79
N ASP A 141 -3.83 26.78 15.93
CA ASP A 141 -4.58 27.76 15.13
C ASP A 141 -3.96 27.95 13.74
N THR A 142 -2.64 27.81 13.63
CA THR A 142 -1.91 28.09 12.38
C THR A 142 -1.18 26.85 11.87
N LEU A 143 -1.41 26.51 10.61
CA LEU A 143 -0.64 25.50 9.87
C LEU A 143 0.27 26.15 8.84
N LYS A 144 1.53 25.72 8.83
CA LYS A 144 2.52 26.08 7.81
C LYS A 144 2.84 24.84 6.98
N GLU A 145 2.44 24.88 5.72
CA GLU A 145 2.71 23.78 4.79
C GLU A 145 4.08 23.97 4.14
N ILE A 146 4.83 22.88 4.04
CA ILE A 146 6.05 22.77 3.25
C ILE A 146 5.81 21.67 2.23
N VAL A 147 5.91 21.99 0.95
CA VAL A 147 5.69 21.04 -0.12
C VAL A 147 6.91 20.12 -0.23
N ILE A 148 6.63 18.82 -0.34
CA ILE A 148 7.62 17.77 -0.63
C ILE A 148 7.07 16.88 -1.74
N THR A 149 7.91 16.02 -2.32
CA THR A 149 7.39 15.04 -3.28
C THR A 149 6.63 13.91 -2.57
N ASP A 150 5.64 13.33 -3.25
CA ASP A 150 4.96 12.10 -2.80
C ASP A 150 5.93 10.92 -2.60
N LEU A 151 7.03 10.87 -3.38
CA LEU A 151 8.06 9.85 -3.20
C LEU A 151 8.81 10.03 -1.88
N ASP A 152 9.21 11.27 -1.58
CA ASP A 152 9.89 11.59 -0.32
C ASP A 152 8.96 11.36 0.87
N LEU A 153 7.69 11.74 0.74
CA LEU A 153 6.67 11.49 1.76
C LEU A 153 6.52 9.99 2.04
N THR A 154 6.37 9.19 0.98
CA THR A 154 6.23 7.73 1.08
C THR A 154 7.45 7.12 1.74
N ARG A 155 8.66 7.46 1.25
CA ARG A 155 9.94 6.95 1.81
C ARG A 155 10.14 7.35 3.26
N MET A 156 9.85 8.60 3.60
CA MET A 156 9.95 9.08 4.99
C MET A 156 8.98 8.34 5.89
N SER A 157 7.72 8.16 5.46
CA SER A 157 6.74 7.40 6.23
C SER A 157 7.16 5.94 6.43
N GLU A 158 7.64 5.27 5.38
CA GLU A 158 8.14 3.89 5.49
C GLU A 158 9.32 3.77 6.45
N GLU A 159 10.26 4.72 6.41
CA GLU A 159 11.41 4.73 7.33
C GLU A 159 11.00 4.99 8.79
N LEU A 160 10.14 5.98 9.02
CA LEU A 160 9.67 6.35 10.37
C LEU A 160 8.86 5.23 11.02
N TYR A 161 8.05 4.52 10.24
CA TYR A 161 7.15 3.48 10.72
C TYR A 161 7.64 2.06 10.44
N ARG A 162 8.89 1.88 9.97
CA ARG A 162 9.46 0.58 9.59
C ARG A 162 9.25 -0.51 10.65
N GLY A 163 9.42 -0.15 11.93
CA GLY A 163 9.19 -1.07 13.05
C GLY A 163 7.74 -1.54 13.14
N SER A 164 6.79 -0.60 13.09
CA SER A 164 5.35 -0.91 13.15
C SER A 164 4.82 -1.59 11.89
N ILE A 165 5.33 -1.24 10.71
CA ILE A 165 4.94 -1.85 9.43
C ILE A 165 5.39 -3.31 9.40
N ARG A 166 6.65 -3.59 9.77
CA ARG A 166 7.16 -4.96 9.82
C ARG A 166 6.37 -5.83 10.80
N ASP A 167 6.03 -5.29 11.97
CA ASP A 167 5.23 -6.01 12.96
C ASP A 167 3.81 -6.29 12.43
N LYS A 168 3.16 -5.30 11.81
CA LYS A 168 1.86 -5.47 11.15
C LYS A 168 1.91 -6.45 9.97
N SER A 169 2.99 -6.50 9.19
CA SER A 169 3.09 -7.44 8.05
C SER A 169 3.28 -8.90 8.50
N VAL A 170 3.98 -9.13 9.61
CA VAL A 170 4.25 -10.49 10.12
C VAL A 170 3.17 -10.96 11.09
N HIS A 171 2.70 -10.08 11.96
CA HIS A 171 1.77 -10.38 13.05
C HIS A 171 0.40 -9.70 12.90
N GLY A 172 0.16 -8.92 11.85
CA GLY A 172 -1.11 -8.23 11.65
C GLY A 172 -2.31 -9.17 11.63
N LEU A 173 -2.16 -10.36 11.04
CA LEU A 173 -3.23 -11.37 11.07
C LEU A 173 -3.46 -11.90 12.49
N PHE A 174 -2.40 -12.10 13.28
CA PHE A 174 -2.51 -12.49 14.69
C PHE A 174 -3.27 -11.45 15.52
N TYR A 175 -3.02 -10.16 15.31
CA TYR A 175 -3.72 -9.11 16.06
C TYR A 175 -5.17 -8.92 15.62
N ARG A 176 -5.47 -9.10 14.32
CA ARG A 176 -6.82 -8.88 13.77
C ARG A 176 -7.73 -10.09 13.95
N ASN A 177 -7.25 -11.27 13.57
CA ASN A 177 -7.95 -12.55 13.67
C ASN A 177 -7.02 -13.60 14.29
N PRO A 178 -6.89 -13.62 15.63
CA PRO A 178 -6.02 -14.57 16.32
C PRO A 178 -6.31 -16.04 15.98
N ASP A 179 -7.59 -16.37 15.71
CA ASP A 179 -8.03 -17.74 15.41
C ASP A 179 -7.66 -18.19 13.98
N GLU A 180 -7.48 -17.24 13.06
CA GLU A 180 -6.99 -17.49 11.69
C GLU A 180 -5.46 -17.43 11.60
N SER A 181 -4.80 -17.12 12.72
CA SER A 181 -3.35 -17.04 12.79
C SER A 181 -2.75 -18.35 13.27
N ALA A 182 -1.86 -18.93 12.44
CA ALA A 182 -1.06 -20.10 12.80
C ALA A 182 0.03 -19.80 13.88
N TYR A 183 -0.02 -18.65 14.54
CA TYR A 183 0.96 -18.24 15.56
C TYR A 183 0.99 -19.21 16.76
N LYS A 184 -0.15 -19.82 17.11
CA LYS A 184 -0.24 -20.85 18.14
C LYS A 184 -0.36 -22.23 17.48
N VAL A 185 0.75 -22.95 17.39
CA VAL A 185 0.80 -24.27 16.70
C VAL A 185 0.19 -25.40 17.54
N LEU A 186 0.52 -25.48 18.82
CA LEU A 186 0.03 -26.52 19.73
C LEU A 186 -0.55 -25.91 21.01
N SER A 187 -1.72 -26.38 21.41
CA SER A 187 -2.37 -26.00 22.66
C SER A 187 -1.66 -26.62 23.87
N ARG A 188 -1.81 -26.00 25.04
CA ARG A 188 -1.26 -26.51 26.31
C ARG A 188 -1.62 -27.98 26.59
N PRO A 189 -2.87 -28.45 26.42
CA PRO A 189 -3.19 -29.87 26.61
C PRO A 189 -2.53 -30.78 25.57
N GLN A 190 -2.33 -30.33 24.33
CA GLN A 190 -1.59 -31.10 23.32
C GLN A 190 -0.12 -31.28 23.71
N TRP A 191 0.53 -30.21 24.22
CA TRP A 191 1.89 -30.30 24.74
C TRP A 191 2.02 -31.25 25.93
N MET A 192 1.08 -31.18 26.88
CA MET A 192 1.03 -32.10 28.01
C MET A 192 0.82 -33.55 27.54
N GLY A 193 -0.06 -33.76 26.57
CA GLY A 193 -0.31 -35.06 25.96
C GLY A 193 0.92 -35.63 25.25
N LEU A 194 1.65 -34.81 24.47
CA LEU A 194 2.88 -35.20 23.82
C LEU A 194 3.96 -35.59 24.83
N LEU A 195 4.16 -34.77 25.86
CA LEU A 195 5.13 -35.05 26.92
C LEU A 195 4.78 -36.34 27.67
N LEU A 196 3.50 -36.53 28.01
CA LEU A 196 3.03 -37.77 28.63
C LEU A 196 3.26 -38.99 27.72
N SER A 197 2.94 -38.89 26.44
CA SER A 197 3.13 -39.97 25.46
C SER A 197 4.62 -40.33 25.31
N LEU A 198 5.51 -39.33 25.36
CA LEU A 198 6.96 -39.52 25.32
C LEU A 198 7.44 -40.26 26.58
N CYS A 199 6.99 -39.84 27.77
CA CYS A 199 7.33 -40.51 29.03
C CYS A 199 6.85 -41.97 29.04
N ILE A 200 5.62 -42.25 28.61
CA ILE A 200 5.09 -43.62 28.52
C ILE A 200 5.90 -44.45 27.52
N SER A 201 6.26 -43.87 26.38
CA SER A 201 7.07 -44.54 25.35
C SER A 201 8.47 -44.90 25.88
N LEU A 202 9.12 -43.98 26.60
CA LEU A 202 10.42 -44.23 27.22
C LEU A 202 10.35 -45.30 28.32
N LEU A 203 9.30 -45.28 29.13
CA LEU A 203 9.09 -46.29 30.17
C LEU A 203 8.85 -47.68 29.54
N TRP A 204 8.02 -47.76 28.49
CA TRP A 204 7.78 -49.02 27.79
C TRP A 204 9.06 -49.56 27.12
N LEU A 205 9.85 -48.68 26.50
CA LEU A 205 11.15 -49.03 25.93
C LEU A 205 12.10 -49.59 27.00
N TYR A 206 12.14 -49.00 28.20
CA TYR A 206 12.99 -49.46 29.30
C TYR A 206 12.61 -50.86 29.79
N TYR A 207 11.31 -51.14 30.00
CA TYR A 207 10.88 -52.44 30.50
C TYR A 207 10.92 -53.55 29.45
N ARG A 208 10.56 -53.26 28.19
CA ARG A 208 10.44 -54.26 27.11
C ARG A 208 10.70 -53.68 25.72
N ALA A 209 11.97 -53.41 25.43
CA ALA A 209 12.42 -52.79 24.19
C ALA A 209 11.94 -53.49 22.90
N THR A 210 11.99 -54.82 22.84
CA THR A 210 11.57 -55.59 21.65
C THR A 210 10.08 -55.39 21.34
N SER A 211 9.22 -55.40 22.35
CA SER A 211 7.78 -55.21 22.18
C SER A 211 7.43 -53.79 21.73
N PHE A 212 8.14 -52.78 22.24
CA PHE A 212 7.97 -51.38 21.83
C PHE A 212 8.34 -51.19 20.36
N ILE A 213 9.50 -51.70 19.93
CA ILE A 213 9.99 -51.57 18.54
C ILE A 213 9.01 -52.23 17.55
N ILE A 214 8.54 -53.45 17.85
CA ILE A 214 7.57 -54.15 16.99
C ILE A 214 6.28 -53.33 16.90
N SER A 215 5.77 -52.84 18.03
CA SER A 215 4.52 -52.05 18.07
C SER A 215 4.64 -50.73 17.31
N LEU A 216 5.77 -50.02 17.45
CA LEU A 216 6.08 -48.80 16.71
C LEU A 216 6.11 -49.07 15.20
N PHE A 217 6.76 -50.16 14.77
CA PHE A 217 6.82 -50.52 13.36
C PHE A 217 5.44 -50.84 12.78
N VAL A 218 4.64 -51.63 13.50
CA VAL A 218 3.25 -51.92 13.11
C VAL A 218 2.42 -50.64 13.02
N PHE A 219 2.55 -49.73 13.99
CA PHE A 219 1.85 -48.44 13.98
C PHE A 219 2.22 -47.60 12.76
N ILE A 220 3.51 -47.46 12.46
CA ILE A 220 4.00 -46.72 11.28
C ILE A 220 3.45 -47.34 10.00
N GLN A 221 3.49 -48.67 9.86
CA GLN A 221 2.97 -49.36 8.68
C GLN A 221 1.47 -49.16 8.49
N VAL A 222 0.68 -49.24 9.56
CA VAL A 222 -0.76 -48.97 9.53
C VAL A 222 -1.03 -47.52 9.14
N TYR A 223 -0.30 -46.56 9.72
CA TYR A 223 -0.41 -45.15 9.36
C TYR A 223 -0.14 -44.91 7.86
N PHE A 224 0.95 -45.48 7.33
CA PHE A 224 1.26 -45.38 5.90
C PHE A 224 0.19 -46.02 5.03
N ALA A 225 -0.31 -47.20 5.39
CA ALA A 225 -1.38 -47.86 4.66
C ALA A 225 -2.64 -46.98 4.59
N VAL A 226 -3.05 -46.37 5.72
CA VAL A 226 -4.19 -45.44 5.77
C VAL A 226 -3.92 -44.18 4.93
N ALA A 227 -2.73 -43.60 5.02
CA ALA A 227 -2.37 -42.40 4.27
C ALA A 227 -2.35 -42.66 2.75
N ILE A 228 -1.82 -43.80 2.32
CA ILE A 228 -1.81 -44.23 0.91
C ILE A 228 -3.25 -44.49 0.45
N PHE A 229 -4.05 -45.18 1.25
CA PHE A 229 -5.45 -45.46 0.93
C PHE A 229 -6.26 -44.17 0.79
N PHE A 230 -6.10 -43.22 1.71
CA PHE A 230 -6.70 -41.89 1.61
C PHE A 230 -6.25 -41.16 0.35
N ARG A 231 -4.94 -41.12 0.07
CA ARG A 231 -4.41 -40.52 -1.17
C ARG A 231 -4.97 -41.17 -2.42
N LEU A 232 -5.15 -42.50 -2.41
CA LEU A 232 -5.73 -43.24 -3.53
C LEU A 232 -7.20 -42.85 -3.73
N ILE A 233 -7.98 -42.74 -2.66
CA ILE A 233 -9.37 -42.24 -2.75
C ILE A 233 -9.40 -40.82 -3.32
N VAL A 234 -8.61 -39.89 -2.77
CA VAL A 234 -8.56 -38.50 -3.24
C VAL A 234 -8.09 -38.42 -4.68
N SER A 235 -7.11 -39.24 -5.09
CA SER A 235 -6.62 -39.29 -6.46
C SER A 235 -7.69 -39.79 -7.43
N ILE A 236 -8.41 -40.87 -7.09
CA ILE A 236 -9.48 -41.42 -7.93
C ILE A 236 -10.65 -40.43 -8.04
N TRP A 237 -11.05 -39.79 -6.92
CA TRP A 237 -12.09 -38.77 -6.92
C TRP A 237 -11.67 -37.49 -7.66
N GLY A 238 -10.43 -37.05 -7.46
CA GLY A 238 -9.85 -35.87 -8.09
C GLY A 238 -9.66 -36.03 -9.59
N PHE A 239 -9.52 -37.26 -10.10
CA PHE A 239 -9.43 -37.52 -11.54
C PHE A 239 -10.77 -37.30 -12.27
N GLY A 240 -11.90 -37.42 -11.56
CA GLY A 240 -13.24 -37.23 -12.12
C GLY A 240 -13.78 -35.80 -11.99
N SER A 241 -13.25 -35.00 -11.06
CA SER A 241 -13.62 -33.60 -10.91
C SER A 241 -12.81 -32.74 -11.89
N LYS A 242 -13.19 -32.76 -13.17
CA LYS A 242 -12.92 -31.61 -14.03
C LYS A 242 -13.74 -30.44 -13.48
N LEU A 243 -13.13 -29.60 -12.66
CA LEU A 243 -13.60 -28.23 -12.40
C LEU A 243 -13.28 -27.37 -13.61
N GLU A 244 -13.73 -27.82 -14.77
CA GLU A 244 -13.91 -27.00 -15.95
C GLU A 244 -15.42 -27.06 -16.13
N GLU A 245 -16.14 -26.01 -15.75
CA GLU A 245 -17.27 -25.65 -16.62
C GLU A 245 -16.60 -25.42 -17.97
N PRO A 246 -16.78 -26.33 -18.95
CA PRO A 246 -16.10 -26.17 -20.21
C PRO A 246 -16.74 -24.97 -20.86
N VAL A 247 -16.10 -23.80 -20.74
CA VAL A 247 -16.46 -22.62 -21.51
C VAL A 247 -16.37 -23.06 -22.96
N THR A 248 -17.52 -23.11 -23.62
CA THR A 248 -17.58 -23.56 -25.01
C THR A 248 -16.92 -22.51 -25.91
N GLU A 249 -16.32 -22.92 -27.03
CA GLU A 249 -15.75 -21.95 -27.98
C GLU A 249 -16.83 -20.98 -28.50
N GLU A 250 -18.10 -21.38 -28.51
CA GLU A 250 -19.23 -20.51 -28.84
C GLU A 250 -19.45 -19.42 -27.77
N GLU A 251 -19.43 -19.76 -26.47
CA GLU A 251 -19.53 -18.78 -25.38
C GLU A 251 -18.34 -17.81 -25.38
N LEU A 252 -17.14 -18.28 -25.71
CA LEU A 252 -15.95 -17.43 -25.78
C LEU A 252 -16.02 -16.43 -26.95
N ASN A 253 -16.54 -16.86 -28.10
CA ASN A 253 -16.70 -16.03 -29.29
C ASN A 253 -17.82 -14.99 -29.16
N ASP A 254 -18.80 -15.21 -28.28
CA ASP A 254 -19.90 -14.28 -28.01
C ASP A 254 -19.51 -13.15 -27.04
N LEU A 255 -18.32 -13.22 -26.43
CA LEU A 255 -17.79 -12.16 -25.57
C LEU A 255 -17.38 -10.93 -26.38
N ASP A 256 -17.98 -9.77 -26.09
CA ASP A 256 -17.53 -8.49 -26.64
C ASP A 256 -16.20 -8.06 -25.96
N PRO A 257 -15.09 -7.94 -26.70
CA PRO A 257 -13.80 -7.51 -26.15
C PRO A 257 -13.85 -6.18 -25.39
N LYS A 258 -14.80 -5.30 -25.74
CA LYS A 258 -14.96 -3.99 -25.07
C LYS A 258 -15.50 -4.11 -23.65
N THR A 259 -16.25 -5.17 -23.36
CA THR A 259 -16.87 -5.39 -22.04
C THR A 259 -15.95 -6.10 -21.05
N LEU A 260 -14.83 -6.65 -21.52
CA LEU A 260 -13.85 -7.33 -20.69
C LEU A 260 -13.27 -6.40 -19.60
N PRO A 261 -13.09 -6.87 -18.35
CA PRO A 261 -12.52 -6.08 -17.26
C PRO A 261 -11.00 -5.90 -17.40
N VAL A 262 -10.43 -4.96 -16.66
CA VAL A 262 -8.98 -4.82 -16.55
C VAL A 262 -8.48 -5.80 -15.48
N TYR A 263 -7.45 -6.59 -15.82
CA TYR A 263 -6.82 -7.52 -14.90
C TYR A 263 -5.35 -7.19 -14.69
N THR A 264 -4.91 -7.28 -13.42
CA THR A 264 -3.49 -7.22 -13.05
C THR A 264 -2.99 -8.62 -12.71
N ILE A 265 -1.99 -9.12 -13.44
CA ILE A 265 -1.35 -10.43 -13.20
C ILE A 265 -0.10 -10.21 -12.35
N LEU A 266 -0.19 -10.53 -11.06
CA LEU A 266 0.96 -10.48 -10.17
C LEU A 266 1.84 -11.73 -10.34
N LEU A 267 3.00 -11.57 -10.97
CA LEU A 267 3.98 -12.64 -11.14
C LEU A 267 5.12 -12.54 -10.10
N PRO A 268 5.14 -13.38 -9.06
CA PRO A 268 6.23 -13.39 -8.10
C PRO A 268 7.47 -14.04 -8.72
N VAL A 269 8.42 -13.22 -9.15
CA VAL A 269 9.73 -13.71 -9.60
C VAL A 269 10.71 -13.66 -8.43
N TYR A 270 10.90 -14.78 -7.73
CA TYR A 270 11.85 -14.86 -6.62
C TYR A 270 13.04 -15.75 -6.96
N LYS A 271 14.19 -15.13 -7.26
CA LYS A 271 15.48 -15.81 -7.52
C LYS A 271 15.48 -16.82 -8.67
N GLU A 272 14.50 -16.73 -9.58
CA GLU A 272 14.32 -17.65 -10.71
C GLU A 272 14.45 -16.91 -12.05
N THR A 273 15.61 -16.27 -12.27
CA THR A 273 15.88 -15.43 -13.45
C THR A 273 15.71 -16.20 -14.78
N GLU A 274 15.91 -17.52 -14.77
CA GLU A 274 15.75 -18.37 -15.96
C GLU A 274 14.29 -18.56 -16.40
N LEU A 275 13.32 -18.35 -15.50
CA LEU A 275 11.89 -18.51 -15.80
C LEU A 275 11.26 -17.24 -16.41
N ILE A 276 11.89 -16.08 -16.26
CA ILE A 276 11.35 -14.79 -16.76
C ILE A 276 11.05 -14.88 -18.26
N GLY A 277 11.98 -15.45 -19.04
CA GLY A 277 11.78 -15.60 -20.48
C GLY A 277 10.61 -16.51 -20.86
N THR A 278 10.33 -17.54 -20.04
CA THR A 278 9.18 -18.43 -20.25
C THR A 278 7.88 -17.77 -19.83
N LEU A 279 7.89 -17.00 -18.74
CA LEU A 279 6.74 -16.26 -18.24
C LEU A 279 6.29 -15.19 -19.25
N ILE A 280 7.22 -14.36 -19.74
CA ILE A 280 6.92 -13.35 -20.77
C ILE A 280 6.34 -14.01 -22.03
N LYS A 281 6.90 -15.15 -22.47
CA LYS A 281 6.37 -15.91 -23.61
C LYS A 281 4.98 -16.49 -23.36
N ALA A 282 4.65 -16.83 -22.12
CA ALA A 282 3.33 -17.36 -21.77
C ALA A 282 2.28 -16.23 -21.71
N ILE A 283 2.65 -15.08 -21.15
CA ILE A 283 1.80 -13.88 -21.11
C ILE A 283 1.47 -13.39 -22.52
N ASN A 284 2.48 -13.32 -23.40
CA ASN A 284 2.27 -12.89 -24.79
C ASN A 284 1.44 -13.90 -25.62
N LYS A 285 1.21 -15.11 -25.11
CA LYS A 285 0.35 -16.13 -25.75
C LYS A 285 -1.08 -16.11 -25.20
N LEU A 286 -1.37 -15.28 -24.21
CA LEU A 286 -2.67 -15.20 -23.57
C LEU A 286 -3.63 -14.48 -24.52
N ASP A 287 -4.76 -15.11 -24.83
CA ASP A 287 -5.77 -14.56 -25.73
C ASP A 287 -6.64 -13.54 -24.97
N TYR A 288 -6.06 -12.35 -24.73
CA TYR A 288 -6.69 -11.25 -24.02
C TYR A 288 -6.20 -9.90 -24.55
N PRO A 289 -7.02 -8.84 -24.58
CA PRO A 289 -6.57 -7.52 -25.04
C PRO A 289 -5.43 -6.95 -24.17
N GLU A 290 -4.32 -6.57 -24.81
CA GLU A 290 -3.12 -6.04 -24.13
C GLU A 290 -3.41 -4.75 -23.35
N ASP A 291 -4.34 -3.91 -23.82
CA ASP A 291 -4.75 -2.65 -23.17
C ASP A 291 -5.53 -2.85 -21.87
N LYS A 292 -5.94 -4.10 -21.59
CA LYS A 292 -6.68 -4.50 -20.38
C LYS A 292 -5.90 -5.46 -19.50
N LEU A 293 -4.64 -5.73 -19.82
CA LEU A 293 -3.76 -6.59 -19.07
C LEU A 293 -2.61 -5.76 -18.49
N ASP A 294 -2.56 -5.68 -17.17
CA ASP A 294 -1.45 -5.12 -16.41
C ASP A 294 -0.64 -6.29 -15.83
N VAL A 295 0.68 -6.34 -16.02
CA VAL A 295 1.52 -7.52 -15.71
C VAL A 295 2.76 -7.11 -14.94
#